data_AF-A0A8J5JMU8-F1
#
_entry.id   AF-A0A8J5JMU8-F1
#
_cell.length_a   1.000
_cell.length_b   1.000
_cell.length_c   1.000
_cell.angle_alpha   90.00
_cell.angle_beta   90.00
_cell.angle_gamma   90.00
#
_symmetry.space_group_name_H-M   'P 1'
#
loop_
_entity.id
_entity.type
_entity.pdbx_description
1 polymer ?
#
loop_
_entity_poly.entity_id
_entity_poly.type
_entity_poly.pdbx_seq_one_letter_code
_entity_poly.pdbx_strand_id
1 'polypeptide(L)'
;MSSDQELTVQQFWKNFTIKDTVTNIALSWNSHSEQALNGVWCPLWPDVVQTFKGITKDEDLREIVLISKKIKEDPGFQVVTEEDLDELVESMDDPITT
;
A
#
# COMPACT_ATOMS: atom_id res chain seq x y z
N MET A 1 16.30 -6.06 34.46
CA MET A 1 15.21 -7.04 34.39
C MET A 1 13.93 -6.31 34.76
N SER A 2 13.15 -5.87 33.78
CA SER A 2 11.90 -5.15 34.05
C SER A 2 10.87 -6.16 34.52
N SER A 3 10.41 -6.02 35.76
CA SER A 3 9.39 -6.88 36.34
C SER A 3 8.03 -6.47 35.74
N ASP A 4 7.41 -7.33 34.95
CA ASP A 4 6.01 -7.17 34.55
C ASP A 4 5.14 -7.31 35.80
N GLN A 5 4.91 -6.21 36.51
CA GLN A 5 3.95 -6.16 37.60
C GLN A 5 2.55 -6.27 37.00
N GLU A 6 1.79 -7.30 37.38
CA GLU A 6 0.37 -7.41 37.06
C GLU A 6 -0.39 -6.21 37.67
N LEU A 7 -0.63 -5.20 36.83
CA LEU A 7 -1.44 -4.04 37.19
C LEU A 7 -2.92 -4.38 37.01
N THR A 8 -3.74 -4.03 38.00
CA THR A 8 -5.20 -4.02 37.80
C THR A 8 -5.60 -2.94 36.80
N VAL A 9 -6.73 -3.11 36.11
CA VAL A 9 -7.27 -2.10 35.16
C VAL A 9 -7.37 -0.72 35.81
N GLN A 10 -7.76 -0.64 37.08
CA GLN A 10 -7.87 0.63 37.80
C GLN A 10 -6.50 1.30 38.01
N GLN A 11 -5.46 0.52 38.34
CA GLN A 11 -4.10 1.05 38.52
C GLN A 11 -3.49 1.48 37.17
N PHE A 12 -3.78 0.74 36.10
CA PHE A 12 -3.39 1.12 34.75
C PHE A 12 -3.95 2.51 34.40
N TRP A 13 -5.27 2.73 34.55
CA TRP A 13 -5.89 4.02 34.23
C TRP A 13 -5.36 5.18 35.07
N LYS A 14 -5.02 4.94 36.35
CA LYS A 14 -4.43 5.98 37.21
C LYS A 14 -3.02 6.40 36.77
N ASN A 15 -2.29 5.48 36.14
CA ASN A 15 -0.93 5.71 35.68
C ASN A 15 -0.85 6.10 34.20
N PHE A 16 -1.96 5.98 33.46
CA PHE A 16 -2.03 6.28 32.02
C PHE A 16 -2.00 7.80 31.80
N THR A 17 -0.96 8.27 31.11
CA THR A 17 -0.71 9.69 30.88
C THR A 17 -1.09 10.10 29.46
N ILE A 18 -1.22 11.42 29.23
CA ILE A 18 -1.40 11.99 27.88
C ILE A 18 -0.24 11.58 26.94
N LYS A 19 0.98 11.45 27.47
CA LYS A 19 2.13 10.97 26.71
C LYS A 19 1.92 9.54 26.21
N ASP A 20 1.36 8.67 27.04
CA ASP A 20 1.03 7.30 26.67
C ASP A 20 -0.07 7.27 25.60
N THR A 21 -1.06 8.15 25.70
CA THR A 21 -2.06 8.35 24.63
C THR A 21 -1.42 8.72 23.31
N VAL A 22 -0.56 9.74 23.28
CA VAL A 22 0.10 10.20 22.05
C VAL A 22 1.00 9.10 21.48
N THR A 23 1.69 8.36 22.35
CA THR A 23 2.52 7.22 21.96
C THR A 23 1.68 6.10 21.34
N ASN A 24 0.54 5.75 21.94
CA ASN A 24 -0.37 4.74 21.39
C ASN A 24 -0.96 5.16 20.04
N ILE A 25 -1.30 6.44 19.86
CA ILE A 25 -1.76 6.96 18.57
C ILE A 25 -0.65 6.85 17.53
N ALA A 26 0.59 7.24 17.86
CA ALA A 26 1.72 7.14 16.94
C ALA A 26 2.04 5.68 16.58
N LEU A 27 2.03 4.77 17.56
CA LEU A 27 2.23 3.34 17.32
C LEU A 27 1.12 2.75 16.46
N SER A 28 -0.14 3.12 16.73
CA SER A 28 -1.27 2.71 15.93
C SER A 28 -1.14 3.24 14.51
N TRP A 29 -0.85 4.52 14.33
CA TRP A 29 -0.63 5.14 13.02
C TRP A 29 0.44 4.41 12.20
N ASN A 30 1.60 4.12 12.82
CA ASN A 30 2.70 3.38 12.18
C ASN A 30 2.39 1.90 11.92
N SER A 31 1.35 1.33 12.53
CA SER A 31 0.94 -0.06 12.31
C SER A 31 0.03 -0.24 11.09
N HIS A 32 -0.54 0.84 10.57
CA HIS A 32 -1.37 0.79 9.37
C HIS A 32 -0.51 0.83 8.12
N SER A 33 -0.86 0.02 7.12
CA SER A 33 -0.26 0.15 5.79
C SER A 33 -0.70 1.47 5.14
N GLU A 34 0.15 2.03 4.28
CA GLU A 34 -0.18 3.22 3.48
C GLU A 34 -1.49 3.01 2.70
N GLN A 35 -1.74 1.79 2.22
CA GLN A 35 -2.97 1.42 1.54
C GLN A 35 -4.22 1.55 2.44
N ALA A 36 -4.12 1.15 3.72
CA ALA A 36 -5.23 1.28 4.67
C ALA A 36 -5.50 2.74 5.01
N LEU A 37 -4.45 3.54 5.22
CA LEU A 37 -4.58 4.98 5.45
C LEU A 37 -5.18 5.68 4.22
N ASN A 38 -4.65 5.42 3.02
CA ASN A 38 -5.17 5.97 1.78
C ASN A 38 -6.63 5.58 1.53
N GLY A 39 -7.03 4.35 1.83
CA GLY A 39 -8.42 3.90 1.69
C GLY A 39 -9.41 4.65 2.59
N VAL A 40 -9.04 4.91 3.85
CA VAL A 40 -9.89 5.65 4.80
C VAL A 40 -9.96 7.13 4.45
N TRP A 41 -8.84 7.73 4.04
CA TRP A 41 -8.77 9.16 3.75
C TRP A 41 -9.29 9.51 2.36
N CYS A 42 -9.33 8.58 1.40
CA CYS A 42 -9.73 8.86 0.02
C CYS A 42 -11.14 9.47 -0.11
N PRO A 43 -12.19 8.98 0.59
CA PRO A 43 -13.52 9.59 0.52
C PRO A 43 -13.63 10.97 1.20
N LEU A 44 -12.74 11.26 2.16
CA LEU A 44 -12.82 12.47 2.99
C LEU A 44 -11.91 13.58 2.47
N TRP A 45 -10.75 13.22 1.96
CA TRP A 45 -9.74 14.16 1.48
C TRP A 45 -8.89 13.56 0.34
N PRO A 46 -9.44 13.52 -0.89
CA PRO A 46 -8.78 12.91 -2.04
C PRO A 46 -7.43 13.57 -2.38
N ASP A 47 -7.30 14.88 -2.16
CA ASP A 47 -6.13 15.68 -2.57
C ASP A 47 -4.84 15.35 -1.81
N VAL A 48 -4.95 14.78 -0.60
CA VAL A 48 -3.79 14.41 0.24
C VAL A 48 -3.51 12.93 0.26
N VAL A 49 -4.43 12.13 -0.28
CA VAL A 49 -4.22 10.71 -0.49
C VAL A 49 -3.48 10.53 -1.79
N GLN A 50 -2.40 9.76 -1.76
CA GLN A 50 -1.68 9.37 -2.97
C GLN A 50 -2.52 8.30 -3.70
N THR A 51 -3.61 8.74 -4.32
CA THR A 51 -4.32 7.97 -5.35
C THR A 51 -3.34 7.84 -6.51
N PHE A 52 -2.84 6.62 -6.71
CA PHE A 52 -2.10 6.17 -7.89
C PHE A 52 -2.13 7.18 -9.05
N LYS A 53 -0.99 7.83 -9.32
CA LYS A 53 -0.88 8.96 -10.28
C LYS A 53 -0.85 8.53 -11.76
N GLY A 54 -1.29 7.30 -12.05
CA GLY A 54 -1.17 6.68 -13.35
C GLY A 54 0.16 5.96 -13.54
N ILE A 55 0.25 5.22 -14.64
CA ILE A 55 1.44 4.51 -15.09
C ILE A 55 2.41 5.53 -15.70
N THR A 56 3.49 5.86 -15.01
CA THR A 56 4.71 6.36 -15.63
C THR A 56 5.29 5.26 -16.53
N LYS A 57 4.88 5.25 -17.81
CA LYS A 57 5.22 4.23 -18.82
C LYS A 57 6.59 3.60 -18.57
N ASP A 58 7.66 4.37 -18.59
CA ASP A 58 9.01 3.78 -18.54
C ASP A 58 9.39 3.06 -17.22
N GLU A 59 8.95 3.55 -16.05
CA GLU A 59 9.30 2.94 -14.76
C GLU A 59 8.39 1.76 -14.44
N ASP A 60 7.09 1.92 -14.71
CA ASP A 60 6.09 0.90 -14.40
C ASP A 60 6.16 -0.28 -15.38
N LEU A 61 6.46 -0.03 -16.67
CA LEU A 61 6.69 -1.11 -17.65
C LEU A 61 7.88 -1.99 -17.23
N ARG A 62 8.97 -1.37 -16.77
CA ARG A 62 10.13 -2.08 -16.25
C ARG A 62 9.80 -2.91 -15.03
N GLU A 63 9.01 -2.36 -14.11
CA GLU A 63 8.59 -3.08 -12.91
C GLU A 63 7.71 -4.29 -13.26
N ILE A 64 6.75 -4.14 -14.17
CA ILE A 64 5.89 -5.23 -14.65
C ILE A 64 6.73 -6.35 -15.27
N VAL A 65 7.72 -6.02 -16.10
CA VAL A 65 8.67 -6.99 -16.69
C VAL A 65 9.51 -7.69 -15.61
N LEU A 66 9.93 -6.98 -14.57
CA LEU A 66 10.65 -7.59 -13.45
C LEU A 66 9.77 -8.54 -12.64
N ILE A 67 8.50 -8.18 -12.42
CA ILE A 67 7.53 -9.02 -11.72
C ILE A 67 7.22 -10.28 -12.55
N SER A 68 6.97 -10.14 -13.86
CA SER A 68 6.68 -11.28 -14.75
C SER A 68 7.82 -12.32 -14.74
N LYS A 69 9.07 -11.86 -14.71
CA LYS A 69 10.26 -12.72 -14.57
C LYS A 69 10.33 -13.43 -13.22
N LYS A 70 9.86 -12.81 -12.14
CA LYS A 70 9.83 -13.40 -10.79
C LYS A 70 8.76 -14.47 -10.64
N ILE A 71 7.61 -14.31 -11.31
CA ILE A 71 6.47 -15.23 -11.21
C ILE A 71 6.39 -16.25 -12.35
N LYS A 72 7.43 -16.34 -13.19
CA LYS A 72 7.46 -17.21 -14.39
C LYS A 72 7.25 -18.70 -14.12
N GLU A 73 7.42 -19.14 -12.88
CA GLU A 73 7.26 -20.54 -12.45
C GLU A 73 5.81 -20.87 -12.06
N ASP A 74 4.96 -19.84 -11.87
CA ASP A 74 3.55 -20.03 -11.55
C ASP A 74 2.74 -20.41 -12.81
N PRO A 75 2.04 -21.55 -12.81
CA PRO A 75 1.25 -22.00 -13.94
C PRO A 75 0.10 -21.01 -14.20
N GLY A 76 0.20 -20.27 -15.31
CA GLY A 76 -0.77 -19.24 -15.69
C GLY A 76 -0.15 -17.88 -15.99
N PHE A 77 1.13 -17.67 -15.63
CA PHE A 77 1.85 -16.43 -15.91
C PHE A 77 2.97 -16.67 -16.92
N GLN A 78 3.06 -15.79 -17.90
CA GLN A 78 4.14 -15.77 -18.89
C GLN A 78 5.03 -14.56 -18.65
N VAL A 79 6.29 -14.67 -19.05
CA VAL A 79 7.20 -13.52 -19.03
C VAL A 79 6.78 -12.59 -20.17
N VAL A 80 6.36 -11.38 -19.79
CA VAL A 80 6.09 -10.27 -20.70
C VAL A 80 7.32 -9.39 -20.85
N THR A 81 7.47 -8.81 -22.04
CA THR A 81 8.50 -7.86 -22.43
C THR A 81 7.95 -6.42 -22.43
N GLU A 82 8.83 -5.43 -22.56
CA GLU A 82 8.41 -4.03 -22.69
C GLU A 82 7.61 -3.82 -23.99
N GLU A 83 7.99 -4.49 -25.08
CA GLU A 83 7.30 -4.43 -26.38
C GLU A 83 5.87 -4.97 -26.30
N ASP A 84 5.65 -6.09 -25.58
CA ASP A 84 4.29 -6.65 -25.38
C ASP A 84 3.37 -5.67 -24.64
N LEU A 85 3.94 -4.90 -23.72
CA LEU A 85 3.19 -3.93 -22.92
C LEU A 85 2.98 -2.62 -23.67
N ASP A 86 3.94 -2.19 -24.50
CA ASP A 86 3.80 -1.03 -25.37
C ASP A 86 2.70 -1.28 -26.41
N GLU A 87 2.68 -2.45 -27.07
CA GLU A 87 1.61 -2.85 -27.99
C GLU A 87 0.24 -2.83 -27.29
N LEU A 88 0.17 -3.38 -26.08
CA LEU A 88 -1.06 -3.38 -25.29
C LEU A 88 -1.53 -1.95 -24.98
N VAL A 89 -0.63 -1.08 -24.52
CA VAL A 89 -0.98 0.31 -24.16
C VAL A 89 -1.40 1.11 -25.40
N GLU A 90 -0.77 0.90 -26.54
CA GLU A 90 -1.16 1.55 -27.80
C GLU A 90 -2.52 1.06 -28.29
N SER A 91 -2.85 -0.24 -28.12
CA SER A 91 -4.16 -0.78 -28.48
C SER A 91 -5.31 -0.26 -27.60
N MET A 92 -5.03 0.35 -26.45
CA MET A 92 -6.08 0.94 -25.59
C MET A 92 -6.70 2.20 -26.20
N ASP A 93 -5.98 2.88 -27.09
CA ASP A 93 -6.46 4.08 -27.79
C ASP A 93 -7.16 3.74 -29.12
N ASP A 94 -7.18 2.47 -29.51
CA ASP A 94 -7.89 2.03 -30.71
C ASP A 94 -9.41 2.19 -30.54
N PRO A 95 -10.12 2.68 -31.57
CA PRO A 95 -11.57 2.75 -31.54
C PRO A 95 -12.15 1.36 -31.35
N ILE A 96 -13.09 1.21 -30.41
CA ILE A 96 -13.78 -0.06 -30.18
C ILE A 96 -14.61 -0.38 -31.43
N THR A 97 -14.04 -1.13 -32.36
CA THR A 97 -14.78 -1.62 -33.53
C THR A 97 -15.73 -2.71 -33.03
N THR A 98 -17.04 -2.41 -33.06
CA THR A 98 -18.13 -3.37 -32.76
C THR A 98 -18.40 -4.27 -33.95
#